data_AF-A0A1Q7VV91-F1
#
_entry.id   AF-A0A1Q7VV91-F1
#
_cell.length_a   1.000
_cell.length_b   1.000
_cell.length_c   1.000
_cell.angle_alpha   90.00
_cell.angle_beta   90.00
_cell.angle_gamma   90.00
#
_symmetry.space_group_name_H-M   'P 1'
#
loop_
_entity.id
_entity.type
_entity.pdbx_description
1 polymer ?
#
loop_
_entity_poly.entity_id
_entity_poly.type
_entity_poly.pdbx_seq_one_letter_code
_entity_poly.pdbx_strand_id
1 'polypeptide(L)'
;MTLRPSRRDTAVALSGLLAGAALAAAVAAAAWPSSAGTAPTPSAKPTAGPTGASASSPANPTLPPDPANVTMRPKEITLPSQSPYTSGKIVLVPLRLTCGLSTIEGTHAEQQAVGQYCRIRVALTGNDAFTHTFDVAKTALTTTAGTSIGYSTDAQQVKRQPEQIAPVGSHDRYEFDIYYDVPRDVTVNGFTFSDNEGGQTVHATLPVRDWPFS
;
A
#
# COMPACT_ATOMS: atom_id res chain seq x y z
N MET A 1 33.92 41.77 -42.24
CA MET A 1 33.48 43.05 -41.65
C MET A 1 33.32 42.83 -40.16
N THR A 2 34.27 43.36 -39.40
CA THR A 2 34.46 43.23 -37.95
C THR A 2 33.62 44.30 -37.26
N LEU A 3 32.84 43.95 -36.23
CA LEU A 3 32.49 44.80 -35.06
C LEU A 3 31.49 44.06 -34.12
N ARG A 4 32.02 43.52 -33.02
CA ARG A 4 31.37 43.53 -31.67
C ARG A 4 31.96 44.75 -30.93
N PRO A 5 31.35 45.33 -29.87
CA PRO A 5 30.52 44.68 -28.84
C PRO A 5 29.34 45.52 -28.26
N SER A 6 28.54 44.98 -27.34
CA SER A 6 28.30 45.55 -25.99
C SER A 6 27.18 44.82 -25.25
N ARG A 7 27.49 44.37 -24.03
CA ARG A 7 26.58 43.83 -23.02
C ARG A 7 25.59 44.89 -22.54
N ARG A 8 24.39 44.46 -22.11
CA ARG A 8 23.74 44.97 -20.90
C ARG A 8 23.04 43.81 -20.17
N ASP A 9 23.64 43.48 -19.04
CA ASP A 9 23.06 42.72 -17.94
C ASP A 9 21.92 43.55 -17.33
N THR A 10 20.78 42.94 -17.05
CA THR A 10 19.81 43.45 -16.06
C THR A 10 19.41 42.31 -15.14
N ALA A 11 20.02 42.33 -13.96
CA ALA A 11 19.60 41.59 -12.79
C ALA A 11 18.19 42.03 -12.37
N VAL A 12 17.31 41.07 -12.08
CA VAL A 12 16.07 41.32 -11.34
C VAL A 12 16.32 40.96 -9.89
N ALA A 13 16.10 41.95 -9.03
CA ALA A 13 16.46 41.96 -7.62
C ALA A 13 15.53 41.09 -6.76
N LEU A 14 16.14 40.46 -5.75
CA LEU A 14 15.50 39.94 -4.55
C LEU A 14 14.85 41.07 -3.74
N SER A 15 13.63 40.83 -3.27
CA SER A 15 12.99 41.38 -2.05
C SER A 15 11.73 40.51 -1.85
N GLY A 16 11.56 39.64 -0.86
CA GLY A 16 11.77 39.83 0.58
C GLY A 16 10.44 40.22 1.21
N LEU A 17 9.72 39.27 1.83
CA LEU A 17 8.90 39.55 3.01
C LEU A 17 8.59 38.27 3.80
N LEU A 18 9.07 38.25 5.05
CA LEU A 18 8.76 37.32 6.13
C LEU A 18 7.50 37.80 6.87
N ALA A 19 6.55 36.90 7.13
CA ALA A 19 5.55 36.88 8.22
C ALA A 19 4.66 35.64 7.99
N GLY A 20 4.21 34.82 8.94
CA GLY A 20 4.30 34.72 10.38
C GLY A 20 3.79 33.30 10.74
N ALA A 21 4.46 32.60 11.64
CA ALA A 21 4.06 32.42 13.04
C ALA A 21 2.98 31.33 13.28
N ALA A 22 3.51 30.16 13.70
CA ALA A 22 3.02 29.25 14.75
C ALA A 22 1.57 28.71 14.70
N LEU A 23 1.42 27.49 14.18
CA LEU A 23 0.34 26.58 14.59
C LEU A 23 0.83 25.75 15.79
N ALA A 24 0.38 26.11 16.98
CA ALA A 24 0.54 25.30 18.18
C ALA A 24 -0.49 24.15 18.14
N ALA A 25 -0.02 22.93 17.89
CA ALA A 25 -0.83 21.73 18.04
C ALA A 25 -0.90 21.33 19.52
N ALA A 26 -2.07 21.48 20.14
CA ALA A 26 -2.33 21.00 21.49
C ALA A 26 -2.42 19.46 21.47
N VAL A 27 -1.46 18.80 22.12
CA VAL A 27 -1.47 17.37 22.38
C VAL A 27 -2.39 17.10 23.58
N ALA A 28 -3.61 16.65 23.34
CA ALA A 28 -4.45 16.11 24.40
C ALA A 28 -4.05 14.66 24.67
N ALA A 29 -3.24 14.45 25.72
CA ALA A 29 -2.96 13.13 26.26
C ALA A 29 -4.21 12.59 26.97
N ALA A 30 -4.96 11.71 26.30
CA ALA A 30 -6.00 10.93 26.95
C ALA A 30 -5.34 9.77 27.73
N ALA A 31 -5.10 9.99 29.01
CA ALA A 31 -4.69 8.94 29.94
C ALA A 31 -5.89 8.00 30.20
N TRP A 32 -5.79 6.74 29.78
CA TRP A 32 -6.74 5.71 30.20
C TRP A 32 -6.32 5.15 31.57
N PRO A 33 -7.25 5.02 32.54
CA PRO A 33 -6.95 4.34 33.80
C PRO A 33 -6.87 2.83 33.59
N SER A 34 -5.72 2.24 33.95
CA SER A 34 -5.57 0.80 34.11
C SER A 34 -6.29 0.34 35.39
N SER A 35 -7.36 -0.43 35.25
CA SER A 35 -7.96 -1.13 36.38
C SER A 35 -7.16 -2.40 36.68
N ALA A 36 -6.31 -2.31 37.70
CA ALA A 36 -5.75 -3.48 38.37
C ALA A 36 -6.86 -4.17 39.18
N GLY A 37 -7.25 -5.38 38.76
CA GLY A 37 -8.13 -6.26 39.52
C GLY A 37 -7.35 -7.49 39.98
N THR A 38 -6.84 -7.44 41.21
CA THR A 38 -6.27 -8.60 41.92
C THR A 38 -7.25 -9.03 43.00
N ALA A 39 -7.60 -10.32 43.02
CA ALA A 39 -7.92 -11.21 44.18
C ALA A 39 -9.04 -12.21 43.85
N PRO A 40 -9.24 -13.28 44.64
CA PRO A 40 -8.27 -14.28 45.08
C PRO A 40 -8.74 -15.72 44.76
N THR A 41 -7.81 -16.66 44.82
CA THR A 41 -8.05 -18.11 44.71
C THR A 41 -8.69 -18.68 45.98
N PRO A 42 -9.62 -19.64 45.86
CA PRO A 42 -9.81 -20.65 46.90
C PRO A 42 -9.32 -22.03 46.44
N SER A 43 -8.39 -22.58 47.22
CA SER A 43 -7.94 -23.97 47.18
C SER A 43 -9.11 -24.95 47.31
N ALA A 44 -9.20 -25.90 46.37
CA ALA A 44 -10.00 -27.11 46.53
C ALA A 44 -9.15 -28.36 46.28
N LYS A 45 -9.34 -29.31 47.20
CA LYS A 45 -8.67 -30.61 47.43
C LYS A 45 -8.91 -31.61 46.27
N PRO A 46 -7.93 -32.46 45.88
CA PRO A 46 -8.13 -33.43 44.81
C PRO A 46 -8.78 -34.71 45.34
N THR A 47 -9.88 -35.14 44.71
CA THR A 47 -10.49 -36.46 44.89
C THR A 47 -10.32 -37.25 43.59
N ALA A 48 -9.78 -38.46 43.72
CA ALA A 48 -9.49 -39.39 42.62
C ALA A 48 -10.76 -39.89 41.91
N GLY A 49 -10.69 -40.01 40.58
CA GLY A 49 -11.70 -40.57 39.66
C GLY A 49 -11.11 -40.69 38.24
N PRO A 50 -11.61 -41.59 37.39
CA PRO A 50 -10.77 -42.56 36.67
C PRO A 50 -10.09 -42.03 35.39
N THR A 51 -8.95 -42.66 35.10
CA THR A 51 -8.18 -42.63 33.86
C THR A 51 -9.03 -42.82 32.60
N GLY A 52 -8.97 -41.84 31.70
CA GLY A 52 -9.54 -41.94 30.37
C GLY A 52 -9.68 -40.59 29.66
N ALA A 53 -8.59 -39.82 29.55
CA ALA A 53 -8.55 -38.64 28.70
C ALA A 53 -7.39 -38.80 27.72
N SER A 54 -7.73 -39.11 26.46
CA SER A 54 -6.81 -39.00 25.33
C SER A 54 -6.21 -37.60 25.33
N ALA A 55 -4.89 -37.52 25.44
CA ALA A 55 -4.16 -36.27 25.29
C ALA A 55 -4.38 -35.74 23.86
N SER A 56 -5.17 -34.69 23.73
CA SER A 56 -5.22 -33.88 22.51
C SER A 56 -3.81 -33.30 22.31
N SER A 57 -3.12 -33.73 21.25
CA SER A 57 -1.86 -33.10 20.85
C SER A 57 -2.08 -31.59 20.66
N PRO A 58 -1.11 -30.74 21.03
CA PRO A 58 -1.20 -29.32 20.74
C PRO A 58 -1.30 -29.14 19.23
N ALA A 59 -2.31 -28.39 18.78
CA ALA A 59 -2.44 -28.03 17.38
C ALA A 59 -1.15 -27.34 16.93
N ASN A 60 -0.50 -27.92 15.93
CA ASN A 60 0.65 -27.31 15.26
C ASN A 60 0.21 -25.91 14.78
N PRO A 61 0.94 -24.82 15.08
CA PRO A 61 0.57 -23.50 14.58
C PRO A 61 0.49 -23.56 13.06
N THR A 62 -0.72 -23.39 12.53
CA THR A 62 -0.97 -23.33 11.09
C THR A 62 -0.18 -22.15 10.54
N LEU A 63 0.82 -22.41 9.69
CA LEU A 63 1.49 -21.36 8.95
C LEU A 63 0.44 -20.54 8.17
N PRO A 64 0.62 -19.22 8.03
CA PRO A 64 -0.22 -18.43 7.14
C PRO A 64 -0.27 -19.08 5.75
N PRO A 65 -1.46 -19.12 5.10
CA PRO A 65 -1.58 -19.72 3.78
C PRO A 65 -0.59 -19.07 2.80
N ASP A 66 0.04 -19.89 1.97
CA ASP A 66 0.89 -19.44 0.86
C ASP A 66 0.08 -18.45 -0.01
N PRO A 67 0.61 -17.25 -0.34
CA PRO A 67 -0.08 -16.28 -1.19
C PRO A 67 -0.48 -16.84 -2.56
N ALA A 68 0.16 -17.92 -3.02
CA ALA A 68 -0.22 -18.65 -4.22
C ALA A 68 -1.52 -19.48 -4.07
N ASN A 69 -1.93 -19.80 -2.85
CA ASN A 69 -3.07 -20.69 -2.57
C ASN A 69 -4.34 -19.96 -2.07
N VAL A 70 -4.39 -18.63 -2.19
CA VAL A 70 -5.60 -17.85 -1.91
C VAL A 70 -6.50 -17.83 -3.16
N THR A 71 -7.78 -18.20 -3.01
CA THR A 71 -8.78 -18.17 -4.09
C THR A 71 -8.67 -16.88 -4.92
N MET A 72 -8.43 -17.04 -6.21
CA MET A 72 -8.33 -15.93 -7.15
C MET A 72 -9.69 -15.26 -7.31
N ARG A 73 -9.72 -13.93 -7.28
CA ARG A 73 -10.94 -13.19 -7.63
C ARG A 73 -11.21 -13.33 -9.13
N PRO A 74 -12.46 -13.13 -9.59
CA PRO A 74 -12.77 -13.14 -11.01
C PRO A 74 -11.83 -12.23 -11.81
N LYS A 75 -11.33 -12.74 -12.94
CA LYS A 75 -10.41 -12.04 -13.86
C LYS A 75 -9.09 -11.59 -13.23
N GLU A 76 -8.71 -12.13 -12.09
CA GLU A 76 -7.40 -11.86 -11.53
C GLU A 76 -6.34 -12.71 -12.23
N ILE A 77 -5.16 -12.13 -12.48
CA ILE A 77 -3.97 -12.88 -12.84
C ILE A 77 -2.94 -12.80 -11.74
N THR A 78 -2.21 -13.90 -11.58
CA THR A 78 -0.95 -13.89 -10.84
C THR A 78 0.12 -13.25 -11.71
N LEU A 79 0.96 -12.41 -11.11
CA LEU A 79 2.08 -11.82 -11.82
C LEU A 79 3.20 -12.85 -12.02
N PRO A 80 3.81 -12.96 -13.22
CA PRO A 80 4.77 -14.02 -13.53
C PRO A 80 6.01 -14.01 -12.65
N SER A 81 6.42 -12.83 -12.20
CA SER A 81 7.48 -12.63 -11.22
C SER A 81 6.87 -12.01 -9.97
N GLN A 82 6.98 -12.73 -8.86
CA GLN A 82 6.73 -12.23 -7.51
C GLN A 82 8.05 -11.91 -6.80
N SER A 83 9.09 -11.56 -7.57
CA SER A 83 10.36 -11.12 -7.00
C SER A 83 10.15 -9.81 -6.23
N PRO A 84 10.72 -9.67 -5.02
CA PRO A 84 10.65 -8.42 -4.29
C PRO A 84 11.41 -7.30 -5.00
N TYR A 85 10.80 -6.13 -5.03
CA TYR A 85 11.39 -4.88 -5.48
C TYR A 85 11.68 -4.01 -4.26
N THR A 86 12.84 -3.37 -4.22
CA THR A 86 13.25 -2.55 -3.08
C THR A 86 13.43 -1.10 -3.50
N SER A 87 12.64 -0.20 -2.89
CA SER A 87 12.87 1.24 -2.93
C SER A 87 13.27 1.68 -1.54
N GLY A 88 14.56 1.99 -1.35
CA GLY A 88 15.16 2.36 -0.07
C GLY A 88 14.72 1.49 1.11
N LYS A 89 13.81 1.99 1.93
CA LYS A 89 13.33 1.35 3.18
C LYS A 89 12.11 0.45 3.01
N ILE A 90 11.55 0.40 1.81
CA ILE A 90 10.37 -0.37 1.49
C ILE A 90 10.72 -1.51 0.53
N VAL A 91 10.25 -2.71 0.85
CA VAL A 91 10.23 -3.86 -0.06
C VAL A 91 8.79 -4.15 -0.46
N LEU A 92 8.54 -4.22 -1.76
CA LEU A 92 7.21 -4.45 -2.33
C LEU A 92 7.23 -5.60 -3.32
N VAL A 93 6.24 -6.48 -3.23
CA VAL A 93 6.00 -7.57 -4.17
C VAL A 93 4.65 -7.36 -4.85
N PRO A 94 4.61 -7.08 -6.17
CA PRO A 94 3.38 -7.15 -6.93
C PRO A 94 2.89 -8.59 -6.97
N LEU A 95 1.66 -8.84 -6.51
CA LEU A 95 1.11 -10.20 -6.43
C LEU A 95 0.18 -10.50 -7.60
N ARG A 96 -0.77 -9.58 -7.83
CA ARG A 96 -1.91 -9.82 -8.73
C ARG A 96 -2.33 -8.57 -9.46
N LEU A 97 -2.88 -8.74 -10.65
CA LEU A 97 -3.42 -7.66 -11.47
C LEU A 97 -4.80 -8.06 -12.01
N THR A 98 -5.71 -7.08 -12.07
CA THR A 98 -6.97 -7.15 -12.80
C THR A 98 -7.19 -5.79 -13.45
N CYS A 99 -7.61 -5.76 -14.71
CA CYS A 99 -8.09 -4.55 -15.36
C CYS A 99 -9.40 -4.83 -16.11
N GLY A 100 -9.97 -3.81 -16.75
CA GLY A 100 -11.22 -3.93 -17.49
C GLY A 100 -12.46 -3.91 -16.60
N LEU A 101 -12.36 -3.45 -15.36
CA LEU A 101 -13.52 -3.34 -14.47
C LEU A 101 -14.28 -2.04 -14.82
N SER A 102 -15.56 -2.15 -15.15
CA SER A 102 -16.41 -1.01 -15.51
C SER A 102 -16.96 -0.29 -14.29
N THR A 103 -17.17 -1.02 -13.20
CA THR A 103 -17.68 -0.52 -11.93
C THR A 103 -16.88 -1.10 -10.77
N ILE A 104 -16.88 -0.39 -9.66
CA ILE A 104 -16.45 -0.88 -8.36
C ILE A 104 -17.58 -0.73 -7.36
N GLU A 105 -17.85 -1.82 -6.65
CA GLU A 105 -18.90 -1.86 -5.65
C GLU A 105 -18.28 -1.99 -4.26
N GLY A 106 -18.67 -1.08 -3.37
CA GLY A 106 -18.44 -1.12 -1.93
C GLY A 106 -19.77 -1.31 -1.19
N THR A 107 -19.70 -1.53 0.13
CA THR A 107 -20.93 -1.79 0.92
C THR A 107 -21.84 -0.57 1.08
N HIS A 108 -21.38 0.63 0.72
CA HIS A 108 -22.13 1.88 0.85
C HIS A 108 -22.07 2.77 -0.39
N ALA A 109 -21.29 2.39 -1.40
CA ALA A 109 -21.07 3.18 -2.59
C ALA A 109 -20.78 2.26 -3.77
N GLU A 110 -21.27 2.64 -4.93
CA GLU A 110 -20.88 2.07 -6.21
C GLU A 110 -20.39 3.22 -7.08
N GLN A 111 -19.38 2.95 -7.89
CA GLN A 111 -18.84 3.94 -8.79
C GLN A 111 -18.47 3.33 -10.13
N GLN A 112 -18.99 3.93 -11.19
CA GLN A 112 -18.56 3.64 -12.57
C GLN A 112 -17.16 4.20 -12.81
N ALA A 113 -16.33 3.47 -13.56
CA ALA A 113 -15.07 3.95 -14.07
C ALA A 113 -15.28 5.06 -15.10
N VAL A 114 -14.40 6.07 -15.09
CA VAL A 114 -14.32 7.05 -16.18
C VAL A 114 -13.76 6.37 -17.43
N GLY A 115 -12.71 5.56 -17.29
CA GLY A 115 -12.21 4.66 -18.32
C GLY A 115 -12.51 3.20 -17.99
N GLN A 116 -11.61 2.61 -17.21
CA GLN A 116 -11.69 1.26 -16.66
C GLN A 116 -10.88 1.22 -15.36
N TYR A 117 -11.38 0.52 -14.34
CA TYR A 117 -10.57 0.27 -13.16
C TYR A 117 -9.55 -0.84 -13.42
N CYS A 118 -8.31 -0.55 -13.05
CA CYS A 118 -7.26 -1.53 -12.81
C CYS A 118 -7.02 -1.65 -11.31
N ARG A 119 -6.89 -2.88 -10.83
CA ARG A 119 -6.56 -3.24 -9.44
C ARG A 119 -5.26 -4.02 -9.44
N ILE A 120 -4.28 -3.55 -8.68
CA ILE A 120 -3.07 -4.32 -8.36
C ILE A 120 -3.09 -4.69 -6.88
N ARG A 121 -2.86 -5.97 -6.57
CA ARG A 121 -2.62 -6.42 -5.19
C ARG A 121 -1.13 -6.47 -4.96
N VAL A 122 -0.68 -5.88 -3.86
CA VAL A 122 0.74 -5.83 -3.48
C VAL A 122 0.93 -6.41 -2.09
N ALA A 123 2.13 -6.94 -1.84
CA ALA A 123 2.63 -7.18 -0.50
C ALA A 123 3.76 -6.20 -0.18
N LEU A 124 3.80 -5.72 1.05
CA LEU A 124 4.69 -4.67 1.51
C LEU A 124 5.34 -5.06 2.84
N THR A 125 6.64 -4.81 2.99
CA THR A 125 7.38 -4.94 4.24
C THR A 125 8.50 -3.90 4.35
N GLY A 126 8.97 -3.61 5.56
CA GLY A 126 10.11 -2.73 5.81
C GLY A 126 11.44 -3.41 5.51
N ASN A 127 12.46 -2.63 5.16
CA ASN A 127 13.79 -3.13 4.81
C ASN A 127 14.85 -2.89 5.90
N ASP A 128 14.48 -2.31 7.04
CA ASP A 128 15.40 -2.13 8.17
C ASP A 128 14.70 -2.21 9.54
N ALA A 129 15.44 -1.88 10.60
CA ALA A 129 14.97 -2.02 11.99
C ALA A 129 13.93 -0.96 12.43
N PHE A 130 13.67 0.07 11.62
CA PHE A 130 12.74 1.14 11.94
C PHE A 130 11.38 0.94 11.27
N THR A 131 10.40 1.72 11.72
CA THR A 131 9.09 1.77 11.10
C THR A 131 9.02 2.91 10.11
N HIS A 132 8.46 2.61 8.95
CA HIS A 132 8.32 3.55 7.84
C HIS A 132 6.87 3.82 7.52
N THR A 133 6.66 4.79 6.65
CA THR A 133 5.35 5.10 6.09
C THR A 133 5.38 4.89 4.59
N PHE A 134 4.46 4.09 4.08
CA PHE A 134 4.25 3.92 2.65
C PHE A 134 3.04 4.73 2.20
N ASP A 135 3.19 5.51 1.14
CA ASP A 135 2.15 6.39 0.61
C ASP A 135 1.75 5.87 -0.77
N VAL A 136 0.48 5.54 -0.92
CA VAL A 136 -0.07 5.01 -2.18
C VAL A 136 0.01 6.08 -3.28
N ALA A 137 0.05 7.37 -2.94
CA ALA A 137 0.24 8.45 -3.91
C ALA A 137 1.61 8.42 -4.61
N LYS A 138 2.59 7.67 -4.08
CA LYS A 138 3.88 7.41 -4.75
C LYS A 138 3.86 6.21 -5.66
N THR A 139 2.69 5.64 -5.93
CA THR A 139 2.52 4.52 -6.86
C THR A 139 1.87 4.97 -8.17
N ALA A 140 2.25 4.32 -9.27
CA ALA A 140 1.62 4.54 -10.57
C ALA A 140 1.62 3.26 -11.40
N LEU A 141 0.62 3.12 -12.27
CA LEU A 141 0.69 2.19 -13.40
C LEU A 141 1.36 2.90 -14.58
N THR A 142 2.20 2.17 -15.31
CA THR A 142 2.82 2.64 -16.54
C THR A 142 2.20 1.96 -17.74
N THR A 143 2.02 2.72 -18.81
CA THR A 143 1.39 2.26 -20.04
C THR A 143 2.43 1.91 -21.09
N THR A 144 2.03 1.14 -22.11
CA THR A 144 2.89 0.85 -23.27
C THR A 144 3.31 2.11 -24.03
N ALA A 145 2.57 3.22 -23.88
CA ALA A 145 2.92 4.53 -24.43
C ALA A 145 3.88 5.34 -23.52
N GLY A 146 4.27 4.81 -22.36
CA GLY A 146 5.15 5.48 -21.40
C GLY A 146 4.44 6.45 -20.45
N THR A 147 3.11 6.52 -20.47
CA THR A 147 2.33 7.36 -19.56
C THR A 147 2.29 6.75 -18.17
N SER A 148 2.43 7.58 -17.14
CA SER A 148 2.19 7.18 -15.74
C SER A 148 0.78 7.58 -15.31
N ILE A 149 0.05 6.65 -14.69
CA ILE A 149 -1.31 6.82 -14.20
C ILE A 149 -1.29 6.64 -12.69
N GLY A 150 -1.61 7.70 -11.95
CA GLY A 150 -1.70 7.68 -10.49
C GLY A 150 -2.91 6.88 -10.00
N TYR A 151 -2.88 6.49 -8.72
CA TYR A 151 -3.99 5.78 -8.09
C TYR A 151 -5.29 6.63 -8.09
N SER A 152 -6.43 5.95 -7.99
CA SER A 152 -7.74 6.60 -7.86
C SER A 152 -8.13 6.70 -6.39
N THR A 153 -8.13 7.93 -5.85
CA THR A 153 -8.58 8.24 -4.49
C THR A 153 -10.03 7.80 -4.27
N ASP A 154 -10.92 8.14 -5.21
CA ASP A 154 -12.35 7.77 -5.11
C ASP A 154 -12.52 6.25 -5.03
N ALA A 155 -11.78 5.50 -5.86
CA ALA A 155 -11.84 4.05 -5.84
C ALA A 155 -11.28 3.45 -4.53
N GLN A 156 -10.19 4.00 -4.01
CA GLN A 156 -9.67 3.60 -2.70
C GLN A 156 -10.72 3.83 -1.61
N GLN A 157 -11.44 4.96 -1.64
CA GLN A 157 -12.47 5.27 -0.65
C GLN A 157 -13.69 4.33 -0.77
N VAL A 158 -14.21 4.10 -1.99
CA VAL A 158 -15.33 3.17 -2.23
C VAL A 158 -14.98 1.77 -1.74
N LYS A 159 -13.75 1.31 -2.00
CA LYS A 159 -13.26 -0.02 -1.60
C LYS A 159 -12.64 -0.05 -0.21
N ARG A 160 -12.63 1.08 0.50
CA ARG A 160 -12.03 1.25 1.83
C ARG A 160 -10.61 0.70 1.92
N GLN A 161 -9.83 0.93 0.88
CA GLN A 161 -8.42 0.62 0.86
C GLN A 161 -7.63 1.76 1.49
N PRO A 162 -6.50 1.46 2.15
CA PRO A 162 -5.65 2.48 2.72
C PRO A 162 -4.99 3.33 1.62
N GLU A 163 -4.88 4.64 1.87
CA GLU A 163 -4.07 5.55 1.06
C GLU A 163 -2.64 5.68 1.62
N GLN A 164 -2.46 5.27 2.88
CA GLN A 164 -1.18 5.25 3.57
C GLN A 164 -1.09 4.02 4.47
N ILE A 165 0.07 3.37 4.50
CA ILE A 165 0.39 2.31 5.46
C ILE A 165 1.41 2.85 6.43
N ALA A 166 1.04 2.92 7.71
CA ALA A 166 1.92 3.27 8.80
C ALA A 166 1.44 2.60 10.10
N PRO A 167 2.36 2.06 10.92
CA PRO A 167 3.77 1.84 10.64
C PRO A 167 4.00 0.67 9.66
N VAL A 168 5.14 0.66 8.96
CA VAL A 168 5.65 -0.48 8.19
C VAL A 168 6.98 -0.92 8.79
N GLY A 169 6.99 -2.01 9.55
CA GLY A 169 8.21 -2.62 10.08
C GLY A 169 8.76 -3.76 9.21
N SER A 170 10.01 -4.18 9.47
CA SER A 170 10.67 -5.30 8.76
C SER A 170 10.18 -6.70 9.10
N HIS A 171 9.35 -6.82 10.15
CA HIS A 171 8.70 -8.08 10.50
C HIS A 171 7.21 -8.10 10.12
N ASP A 172 6.70 -7.00 9.58
CA ASP A 172 5.32 -6.89 9.12
C ASP A 172 5.21 -7.30 7.66
N ARG A 173 4.03 -7.81 7.27
CA ARG A 173 3.66 -8.01 5.87
C ARG A 173 2.25 -7.49 5.67
N TYR A 174 2.14 -6.39 4.93
CA TYR A 174 0.85 -5.82 4.55
C TYR A 174 0.47 -6.26 3.15
N GLU A 175 -0.72 -6.82 2.97
CA GLU A 175 -1.28 -7.11 1.66
C GLU A 175 -2.56 -6.33 1.45
N PHE A 176 -2.59 -5.52 0.40
CA PHE A 176 -3.72 -4.65 0.10
C PHE A 176 -3.84 -4.41 -1.40
N ASP A 177 -5.00 -3.89 -1.80
CA ASP A 177 -5.30 -3.58 -3.18
C ASP A 177 -5.11 -2.07 -3.42
N ILE A 178 -4.58 -1.72 -4.59
CA ILE A 178 -4.50 -0.33 -5.07
C ILE A 178 -5.30 -0.26 -6.36
N TYR A 179 -6.22 0.70 -6.44
CA TYR A 179 -7.08 0.92 -7.59
C TYR A 179 -6.63 2.14 -8.41
N TYR A 180 -6.77 2.05 -9.72
CA TYR A 180 -6.42 3.06 -10.73
C TYR A 180 -7.58 3.19 -11.70
N ASP A 181 -7.93 4.40 -12.12
CA ASP A 181 -8.82 4.63 -13.26
C ASP A 181 -7.97 4.88 -14.51
N VAL A 182 -7.91 3.88 -15.37
CA VAL A 182 -7.08 3.86 -16.58
C VAL A 182 -7.97 4.14 -17.78
N PRO A 183 -7.53 4.93 -18.78
CA PRO A 183 -8.31 5.06 -20.01
C PRO A 183 -8.60 3.70 -20.66
N ARG A 184 -9.79 3.53 -21.26
CA ARG A 184 -10.30 2.22 -21.71
C ARG A 184 -9.41 1.54 -22.76
N ASP A 185 -8.84 2.32 -23.67
CA ASP A 185 -8.07 1.79 -24.82
C ASP A 185 -6.56 1.81 -24.58
N VAL A 186 -6.15 1.88 -23.31
CA VAL A 186 -4.73 1.95 -22.92
C VAL A 186 -4.30 0.65 -22.26
N THR A 187 -3.17 0.13 -22.73
CA THR A 187 -2.56 -1.07 -22.20
C THR A 187 -1.52 -0.72 -21.13
N VAL A 188 -1.65 -1.35 -19.97
CA VAL A 188 -0.69 -1.24 -18.86
C VAL A 188 0.41 -2.30 -19.02
N ASN A 189 1.66 -1.93 -18.77
CA ASN A 189 2.83 -2.82 -18.87
C ASN A 189 3.81 -2.70 -17.68
N GLY A 190 3.54 -1.84 -16.71
CA GLY A 190 4.39 -1.74 -15.53
C GLY A 190 3.72 -1.07 -14.34
N PHE A 191 4.39 -1.17 -13.21
CA PHE A 191 4.01 -0.56 -11.95
C PHE A 191 5.24 0.12 -11.35
N THR A 192 5.08 1.37 -10.91
CA THR A 192 6.15 2.11 -10.25
C THR A 192 5.78 2.45 -8.82
N PHE A 193 6.77 2.46 -7.95
CA PHE A 193 6.62 2.95 -6.56
C PHE A 193 7.94 3.56 -6.07
N SER A 194 7.88 4.41 -5.05
CA SER A 194 9.04 4.81 -4.25
C SER A 194 8.73 4.70 -2.77
N ASP A 195 9.77 4.60 -1.93
CA ASP A 195 9.60 4.98 -0.53
C ASP A 195 9.37 6.50 -0.43
N ASN A 196 8.84 6.94 0.71
CA ASN A 196 8.62 8.36 0.98
C ASN A 196 9.86 9.09 1.49
N GLU A 197 11.01 8.42 1.51
CA GLU A 197 12.18 8.78 2.31
C GLU A 197 13.43 8.99 1.45
N GLY A 198 13.24 9.24 0.15
CA GLY A 198 14.31 9.57 -0.80
C GLY A 198 14.88 8.35 -1.55
N GLY A 199 14.27 7.19 -1.40
CA GLY A 199 14.48 6.02 -2.23
C GLY A 199 14.13 6.29 -3.69
N GLN A 200 14.83 5.60 -4.58
CA GLN A 200 14.60 5.70 -6.02
C GLN A 200 13.22 5.17 -6.40
N THR A 201 12.58 5.77 -7.40
CA THR A 201 11.40 5.16 -8.01
C THR A 201 11.81 3.87 -8.70
N VAL A 202 11.19 2.76 -8.30
CA VAL A 202 11.43 1.44 -8.85
C VAL A 202 10.35 1.11 -9.86
N HIS A 203 10.73 0.44 -10.95
CA HIS A 203 9.82 -0.08 -11.97
C HIS A 203 9.73 -1.60 -11.87
N ALA A 204 8.51 -2.10 -11.71
CA ALA A 204 8.15 -3.50 -11.80
C ALA A 204 7.47 -3.75 -13.15
N THR A 205 7.96 -4.73 -13.90
CA THR A 205 7.34 -5.13 -15.16
C THR A 205 6.04 -5.89 -14.89
N LEU A 206 4.96 -5.48 -15.56
CA LEU A 206 3.68 -6.19 -15.53
C LEU A 206 3.46 -6.90 -16.88
N PRO A 207 2.78 -8.06 -16.89
CA PRO A 207 2.43 -8.73 -18.13
C PRO A 207 1.45 -7.87 -18.92
N VAL A 208 1.75 -7.70 -20.21
CA VAL A 208 0.82 -7.09 -21.16
C VAL A 208 -0.30 -8.08 -21.45
N ARG A 209 -1.55 -7.64 -21.28
CA ARG A 209 -2.73 -8.46 -21.50
C ARG A 209 -3.91 -7.62 -21.97
N ASP A 210 -4.70 -8.19 -22.86
CA ASP A 210 -6.02 -7.68 -23.21
C ASP A 210 -7.04 -8.04 -22.13
N TRP A 211 -7.71 -7.02 -21.60
CA TRP A 211 -8.67 -7.16 -20.52
C TRP A 211 -10.09 -6.99 -21.06
N PRO A 212 -10.94 -8.01 -21.00
CA PRO A 212 -12.32 -7.86 -21.42
C PRO A 212 -13.05 -6.93 -20.45
N PHE A 213 -13.54 -5.81 -20.98
CA PHE A 213 -14.29 -4.81 -20.22
C PHE A 213 -15.59 -5.43 -19.68
N SER A 214 -15.84 -5.27 -18.38
CA SER A 214 -17.07 -5.72 -17.70
C SER A 214 -17.40 -4.87 -16.50
#